data_AF-A0AAD6Z0K5-F1
#
_entry.id   AF-A0AAD6Z0K5-F1
#
_cell.length_a   1.000
_cell.length_b   1.000
_cell.length_c   1.000
_cell.angle_alpha   90.00
_cell.angle_beta   90.00
_cell.angle_gamma   90.00
#
_symmetry.space_group_name_H-M   'P 1'
#
loop_
_entity.id
_entity.type
_entity.pdbx_description
1 polymer ?
#
loop_
_entity_poly.entity_id
_entity_poly.type
_entity_poly.pdbx_seq_one_letter_code
_entity_poly.pdbx_strand_id
1 'polypeptide(L)'
;LTSVDVFTDCQPALIALAALRAQPGQYLLAAFHLLLRRLLRARPTLCIRFHWIPAHVGVPGNEAVDAHAKEAAQGASSALTLHLPLFDCPLPTSRAATMAAGAKAFQAQWLKEWSTSPRYNRIALFDSPKPSNSVARTYTDLSRAQCSVLTQLRTAHVGLNAFLYRFHLATSPDCPLCLVPETV
;
A
#
# COMPACT_ATOMS: atom_id res chain seq x y z
N LEU A 1 26.13 35.49 15.26
CA LEU A 1 26.04 34.16 14.63
C LEU A 1 24.59 33.95 14.24
N THR A 2 24.31 33.79 12.95
CA THR A 2 22.94 33.57 12.47
C THR A 2 22.70 32.06 12.44
N SER A 3 21.71 31.57 13.17
CA SER A 3 21.33 30.15 13.15
C SER A 3 19.98 29.96 12.49
N VAL A 4 19.84 28.90 11.71
CA VAL A 4 18.59 28.45 11.11
C VAL A 4 18.35 27.01 11.54
N ASP A 5 17.19 26.76 12.13
CA ASP A 5 16.74 25.45 12.51
C ASP A 5 15.64 25.00 11.54
N VAL A 6 15.86 23.87 10.88
CA VAL A 6 14.94 23.27 9.91
C VAL A 6 14.36 22.01 10.52
N PHE A 7 13.05 21.95 10.66
CA PHE A 7 12.35 20.80 11.21
C PHE A 7 11.68 20.02 10.08
N THR A 8 11.71 18.69 10.16
CA THR A 8 11.03 17.82 9.19
C THR A 8 10.60 16.52 9.86
N ASP A 9 9.47 15.98 9.43
CA ASP A 9 9.00 14.66 9.83
C ASP A 9 9.50 13.52 8.93
N CYS A 10 10.14 13.86 7.80
CA CYS A 10 10.68 12.92 6.84
C CYS A 10 12.05 12.37 7.30
N GLN A 11 12.03 11.44 8.25
CA GLN A 11 13.23 10.76 8.74
C GLN A 11 14.11 10.18 7.60
N PRO A 12 13.56 9.54 6.53
CA PRO A 12 14.38 9.06 5.42
C PRO A 12 15.13 10.17 4.69
N ALA A 13 14.55 11.37 4.56
CA ALA A 13 15.22 12.51 3.93
C ALA A 13 16.42 12.98 4.78
N LEU A 14 16.27 13.05 6.10
CA LEU A 14 17.38 13.40 7.00
C LEU A 14 18.53 12.39 6.94
N ILE A 15 18.20 11.09 6.92
CA ILE A 15 19.20 10.03 6.77
C ILE A 15 19.91 10.14 5.41
N ALA A 16 19.15 10.38 4.34
CA ALA A 16 19.69 10.52 2.99
C ALA A 16 20.56 11.77 2.82
N LEU A 17 20.24 12.87 3.52
CA LEU A 17 21.07 14.08 3.56
C LEU A 17 22.42 13.85 4.27
N ALA A 18 22.46 12.95 5.25
CA ALA A 18 23.69 12.59 5.94
C ALA A 18 24.55 11.59 5.16
N ALA A 19 23.96 10.81 4.24
CA ALA A 19 24.63 9.72 3.53
C ALA A 19 24.70 9.94 2.00
N LEU A 20 25.91 10.13 1.47
CA LEU A 20 26.16 10.26 0.02
C LEU A 20 26.21 8.89 -0.68
N ARG A 21 25.08 8.18 -0.71
CA ARG A 21 24.93 6.87 -1.38
C ARG A 21 24.15 6.99 -2.68
N ALA A 22 24.45 6.13 -3.66
CA ALA A 22 23.63 6.03 -4.87
C ALA A 22 22.24 5.48 -4.53
N GLN A 23 21.19 6.24 -4.81
CA GLN A 23 19.80 5.90 -4.48
C GLN A 23 18.81 6.62 -5.42
N PRO A 24 17.56 6.14 -5.54
CA PRO A 24 16.51 6.89 -6.20
C PRO A 24 16.39 8.31 -5.61
N GLY A 25 16.26 9.33 -6.45
CA GLY A 25 16.22 10.72 -5.99
C GLY A 25 17.58 11.35 -5.67
N GLN A 26 18.71 10.67 -5.91
CA GLN A 26 20.04 11.23 -5.65
C GLN A 26 20.31 12.55 -6.38
N TYR A 27 19.68 12.79 -7.54
CA TYR A 27 19.76 14.07 -8.26
C TYR A 27 19.15 15.24 -7.45
N LEU A 28 18.09 15.00 -6.67
CA LEU A 28 17.50 15.99 -5.75
C LEU A 28 18.47 16.30 -4.61
N LEU A 29 19.08 15.26 -4.02
CA LEU A 29 20.06 15.42 -2.93
C LEU A 29 21.32 16.15 -3.41
N ALA A 30 21.80 15.84 -4.61
CA ALA A 30 22.92 16.54 -5.23
C ALA A 30 22.61 18.03 -5.44
N ALA A 31 21.42 18.36 -5.94
CA ALA A 31 20.97 19.74 -6.10
C ALA A 31 20.86 20.45 -4.73
N PHE A 32 20.29 19.79 -3.72
CA PHE A 32 20.22 20.31 -2.36
C PHE A 32 21.61 20.62 -1.80
N HIS A 33 22.55 19.68 -1.87
CA HIS A 33 23.92 19.89 -1.37
C HIS A 33 24.65 21.01 -2.14
N LEU A 34 24.41 21.14 -3.45
CA LEU A 34 24.94 22.25 -4.25
C LEU A 34 24.45 23.61 -3.72
N LEU A 35 23.14 23.74 -3.49
CA LEU A 35 22.53 24.97 -2.96
C LEU A 35 23.01 25.27 -1.54
N LEU A 36 23.05 24.25 -0.68
CA LEU A 36 23.54 24.37 0.69
C LEU A 36 25.00 24.86 0.72
N ARG A 37 25.87 24.28 -0.12
CA ARG A 37 27.28 24.71 -0.24
C ARG A 37 27.42 26.13 -0.77
N ARG A 38 26.55 26.57 -1.68
CA ARG A 38 26.55 27.96 -2.18
C ARG A 38 26.12 28.93 -1.08
N LEU A 39 25.07 28.58 -0.34
CA LEU A 39 24.55 29.39 0.78
C LEU A 39 25.58 29.55 1.89
N LEU A 40 26.23 28.45 2.32
CA LEU A 40 27.26 28.48 3.36
C LEU A 40 28.52 29.24 2.92
N ARG A 41 28.87 29.20 1.63
CA ARG A 41 29.94 30.05 1.07
C ARG A 41 29.61 31.53 1.09
N ALA A 42 28.37 31.88 0.74
CA ALA A 42 27.89 33.27 0.76
C ALA A 42 27.69 33.80 2.19
N ARG A 43 27.46 32.92 3.17
CA ARG A 43 27.23 33.29 4.58
C ARG A 43 28.08 32.41 5.52
N PRO A 44 29.37 32.74 5.72
CA PRO A 44 30.28 31.92 6.52
C PRO A 44 29.89 31.78 8.00
N THR A 45 29.12 32.73 8.54
CA THR A 45 28.66 32.74 9.94
C THR A 45 27.29 32.09 10.14
N LEU A 46 26.69 31.56 9.07
CA LEU A 46 25.40 30.88 9.10
C LEU A 46 25.57 29.43 9.56
N CYS A 47 24.86 29.05 10.62
CA CYS A 47 24.77 27.67 11.08
C CYS A 47 23.37 27.13 10.75
N ILE A 48 23.28 26.00 10.05
CA ILE A 48 22.01 25.35 9.70
C ILE A 48 21.95 24.01 10.43
N ARG A 49 20.87 23.78 11.19
CA ARG A 49 20.62 22.53 11.91
C ARG A 49 19.33 21.90 11.41
N PHE A 50 19.36 20.58 11.22
CA PHE A 50 18.19 19.82 10.80
C PHE A 50 17.72 18.95 11.97
N HIS A 51 16.42 19.00 12.25
CA HIS A 51 15.79 18.30 13.37
C HIS A 51 14.67 17.41 12.85
N TRP A 52 14.61 16.18 13.35
CA TRP A 52 13.45 15.33 13.14
C TRP A 52 12.38 15.65 14.16
N ILE A 53 11.11 15.71 13.71
CA ILE A 53 9.94 15.81 14.57
C ILE A 53 8.90 14.75 14.19
N PRO A 54 8.08 14.26 15.14
CA PRO A 54 7.03 13.29 14.83
C PRO A 54 5.95 13.89 13.92
N ALA A 55 5.53 13.11 12.92
CA ALA A 55 4.37 13.40 12.09
C ALA A 55 3.04 13.15 12.85
N HIS A 56 2.00 13.90 12.51
CA HIS A 56 0.61 13.65 12.91
C HIS A 56 0.34 13.58 14.43
N VAL A 57 1.06 14.40 15.22
CA VAL A 57 0.86 14.49 16.67
C VAL A 57 0.40 15.86 17.17
N GLY A 58 -0.16 16.71 16.31
CA GLY A 58 -0.69 18.02 16.74
C GLY A 58 0.34 19.16 16.78
N VAL A 59 1.51 19.02 16.13
CA VAL A 59 2.51 20.11 16.07
C VAL A 59 2.04 21.13 15.02
N PRO A 60 1.59 22.35 15.40
CA PRO A 60 0.86 23.22 14.48
C PRO A 60 1.65 23.60 13.22
N GLY A 61 2.95 23.86 13.36
CA GLY A 61 3.82 24.19 12.23
C GLY A 61 4.04 23.02 11.27
N ASN A 62 4.18 21.80 11.79
CA ASN A 62 4.35 20.62 10.94
C ASN A 62 3.07 20.29 10.18
N GLU A 63 1.92 20.39 10.86
CA GLU A 63 0.61 20.13 10.26
C GLU A 63 0.26 21.15 9.17
N ALA A 64 0.59 22.43 9.37
CA ALA A 64 0.42 23.46 8.35
C ALA A 64 1.30 23.19 7.12
N VAL A 65 2.57 22.80 7.31
CA VAL A 65 3.47 22.46 6.19
C VAL A 65 3.02 21.20 5.47
N ASP A 66 2.55 20.16 6.18
CA ASP A 66 2.01 18.94 5.57
C ASP A 66 0.75 19.24 4.73
N ALA A 67 -0.15 20.11 5.22
CA ALA A 67 -1.31 20.56 4.45
C ALA A 67 -0.90 21.27 3.15
N HIS A 68 0.02 22.23 3.22
CA HIS A 68 0.52 22.92 2.02
C HIS A 68 1.29 22.01 1.07
N ALA A 69 2.06 21.05 1.59
CA ALA A 69 2.75 20.06 0.76
C ALA A 69 1.76 19.18 -0.01
N LYS A 70 0.63 18.81 0.61
CA LYS A 70 -0.46 18.06 -0.05
C LYS A 70 -1.16 18.89 -1.13
N GLU A 71 -1.46 20.15 -0.85
CA GLU A 71 -2.02 21.08 -1.84
C GLU A 71 -1.09 21.21 -3.06
N ALA A 72 0.22 21.39 -2.81
CA ALA A 72 1.21 21.48 -3.87
C ALA A 72 1.30 20.18 -4.69
N ALA A 73 1.26 19.03 -4.04
CA ALA A 73 1.23 17.72 -4.72
C ALA A 73 -0.04 17.51 -5.58
N GLN A 74 -1.12 18.23 -5.30
CA GLN A 74 -2.36 18.24 -6.10
C GLN A 74 -2.35 19.26 -7.24
N GLY A 75 -1.25 20.02 -7.41
CA GLY A 75 -1.07 20.97 -8.50
C GLY A 75 -1.25 22.43 -8.09
N ALA A 76 -1.47 22.74 -6.80
CA ALA A 76 -1.37 24.11 -6.33
C ALA A 76 0.06 24.61 -6.51
N SER A 77 0.23 25.83 -7.00
CA SER A 77 1.54 26.44 -7.20
C SER A 77 1.51 27.90 -6.78
N SER A 78 2.54 28.32 -6.06
CA SER A 78 2.84 29.72 -5.80
C SER A 78 3.92 30.20 -6.76
N ALA A 79 3.99 31.50 -7.05
CA ALA A 79 5.09 32.07 -7.82
C ALA A 79 6.43 31.72 -7.14
N LEU A 80 7.21 30.83 -7.75
CA LEU A 80 8.54 30.48 -7.26
C LEU A 80 9.44 31.70 -7.44
N THR A 81 9.91 32.27 -6.33
CA THR A 81 10.93 33.33 -6.38
C THR A 81 12.29 32.79 -6.83
N LEU A 82 12.50 31.47 -6.74
CA LEU A 82 13.74 30.79 -7.09
C LEU A 82 13.52 29.81 -8.24
N HIS A 83 14.12 30.11 -9.39
CA HIS A 83 14.19 29.19 -10.51
C HIS A 83 15.23 28.11 -10.25
N LEU A 84 14.81 26.85 -10.29
CA LEU A 84 15.67 25.68 -10.09
C LEU A 84 15.65 24.85 -11.37
N PRO A 85 16.74 24.84 -12.16
CA PRO A 85 16.78 24.14 -13.46
C PRO A 85 16.44 22.65 -13.39
N LEU A 86 16.55 22.06 -12.19
CA LEU A 86 16.15 20.69 -11.89
C LEU A 86 14.67 20.41 -12.17
N PHE A 87 13.82 21.44 -12.14
CA PHE A 87 12.38 21.36 -12.34
C PHE A 87 11.93 21.85 -13.72
N ASP A 88 12.88 22.21 -14.60
CA ASP A 88 12.58 22.56 -16.01
C ASP A 88 12.14 21.32 -16.79
N CYS A 89 12.55 20.14 -16.32
CA CYS A 89 12.14 18.84 -16.83
C CYS A 89 11.26 18.13 -15.81
N PRO A 90 10.30 17.29 -16.25
CA PRO A 90 9.52 16.43 -15.37
C PRO A 90 10.44 15.55 -14.50
N LEU A 91 10.10 15.45 -13.22
CA LEU A 91 10.79 14.54 -12.31
C LEU A 91 10.59 13.08 -12.75
N PRO A 92 11.63 12.23 -12.69
CA PRO A 92 11.49 10.81 -12.90
C PRO A 92 10.38 10.19 -12.05
N THR A 93 9.59 9.30 -12.64
CA THR A 93 8.53 8.59 -11.94
C THR A 93 9.09 7.76 -10.79
N SER A 94 8.52 7.92 -9.60
CA SER A 94 8.89 7.11 -8.44
C SER A 94 8.50 5.65 -8.67
N ARG A 95 9.47 4.73 -8.58
CA ARG A 95 9.22 3.27 -8.63
C ARG A 95 8.14 2.86 -7.63
N ALA A 96 8.19 3.41 -6.41
CA ALA A 96 7.21 3.12 -5.37
C ALA A 96 5.80 3.59 -5.78
N ALA A 97 5.70 4.79 -6.37
CA ALA A 97 4.42 5.31 -6.86
C ALA A 97 3.87 4.46 -8.01
N THR A 98 4.70 4.08 -8.98
CA THR A 98 4.31 3.19 -10.08
C THR A 98 3.82 1.83 -9.58
N MET A 99 4.55 1.23 -8.63
CA MET A 99 4.14 -0.05 -8.03
C MET A 99 2.82 0.07 -7.27
N ALA A 100 2.63 1.15 -6.50
CA ALA A 100 1.39 1.38 -5.77
C ALA A 100 0.19 1.59 -6.71
N ALA A 101 0.38 2.37 -7.78
CA ALA A 101 -0.64 2.57 -8.80
C ALA A 101 -1.00 1.26 -9.52
N GLY A 102 0.02 0.47 -9.89
CA GLY A 102 -0.17 -0.85 -10.50
C GLY A 102 -0.91 -1.82 -9.57
N ALA A 103 -0.52 -1.89 -8.30
CA ALA A 103 -1.19 -2.73 -7.31
C ALA A 103 -2.66 -2.32 -7.11
N LYS A 104 -2.95 -1.01 -7.06
CA LYS A 104 -4.31 -0.49 -6.94
C LYS A 104 -5.15 -0.83 -8.17
N ALA A 105 -4.60 -0.66 -9.37
CA ALA A 105 -5.27 -1.01 -10.62
C ALA A 105 -5.56 -2.51 -10.71
N PHE A 106 -4.56 -3.35 -10.39
CA PHE A 106 -4.69 -4.79 -10.34
C PHE A 106 -5.77 -5.23 -9.35
N GLN A 107 -5.79 -4.67 -8.14
CA GLN A 107 -6.79 -5.00 -7.14
C GLN A 107 -8.21 -4.62 -7.60
N ALA A 108 -8.38 -3.47 -8.25
CA ALA A 108 -9.66 -3.04 -8.78
C ALA A 108 -10.15 -3.97 -9.91
N GLN A 109 -9.26 -4.34 -10.83
CA GLN A 109 -9.56 -5.29 -11.89
C GLN A 109 -9.90 -6.68 -11.32
N TRP A 110 -9.10 -7.18 -10.39
CA TRP A 110 -9.33 -8.46 -9.73
C TRP A 110 -10.70 -8.50 -9.05
N LEU A 111 -11.05 -7.46 -8.28
CA LEU A 111 -12.34 -7.43 -7.58
C LEU A 111 -13.51 -7.46 -8.57
N LYS A 112 -13.39 -6.72 -9.67
CA LYS A 112 -14.39 -6.72 -10.75
C LYS A 112 -14.57 -8.13 -11.34
N GLU A 113 -13.48 -8.78 -11.74
CA GLU A 113 -13.52 -10.14 -12.31
C GLU A 113 -13.97 -11.20 -11.30
N TRP A 114 -13.56 -11.07 -10.04
CA TRP A 114 -13.93 -12.00 -8.99
C TRP A 114 -15.43 -11.92 -8.68
N SER A 115 -15.98 -10.71 -8.58
CA SER A 115 -17.40 -10.49 -8.28
C SER A 115 -18.36 -11.04 -9.34
N THR A 116 -17.92 -11.18 -10.59
CA THR A 116 -18.73 -11.76 -11.67
C THR A 116 -18.66 -13.28 -11.73
N SER A 117 -17.78 -13.91 -10.95
CA SER A 117 -17.66 -15.36 -10.91
C SER A 117 -18.90 -16.00 -10.27
N PRO A 118 -19.44 -17.12 -10.82
CA PRO A 118 -20.50 -17.89 -10.17
C PRO A 118 -20.11 -18.38 -8.76
N ARG A 119 -18.81 -18.46 -8.47
CA ARG A 119 -18.27 -18.91 -7.18
C ARG A 119 -18.21 -17.80 -6.13
N TYR A 120 -18.36 -16.53 -6.54
CA TYR A 120 -18.19 -15.36 -5.68
C TYR A 120 -19.11 -15.41 -4.46
N ASN A 121 -20.43 -15.52 -4.70
CA ASN A 121 -21.44 -15.43 -3.64
C ASN A 121 -21.16 -16.40 -2.50
N ARG A 122 -20.67 -17.60 -2.81
CA ARG A 122 -20.37 -18.62 -1.81
C ARG A 122 -19.07 -18.33 -1.06
N ILE A 123 -18.00 -18.03 -1.78
CA ILE A 123 -16.68 -17.80 -1.15
C ILE A 123 -16.67 -16.48 -0.36
N ALA A 124 -17.42 -15.47 -0.80
CA ALA A 124 -17.57 -14.19 -0.11
C ALA A 124 -18.22 -14.31 1.29
N LEU A 125 -18.89 -15.43 1.60
CA LEU A 125 -19.39 -15.72 2.95
C LEU A 125 -18.26 -15.93 3.96
N PHE A 126 -17.09 -16.35 3.48
CA PHE A 126 -15.98 -16.79 4.33
C PHE A 126 -14.71 -15.96 4.11
N ASP A 127 -14.48 -15.48 2.89
CA ASP A 127 -13.28 -14.76 2.50
C ASP A 127 -13.56 -13.31 2.16
N SER A 128 -12.58 -12.48 2.51
CA SER A 128 -12.55 -11.10 2.09
C SER A 128 -12.54 -11.00 0.55
N PRO A 129 -13.33 -10.09 -0.05
CA PRO A 129 -13.40 -9.95 -1.51
C PRO A 129 -12.09 -9.42 -2.12
N LYS A 130 -11.24 -8.77 -1.31
CA LYS A 130 -9.89 -8.38 -1.73
C LYS A 130 -8.88 -9.52 -1.54
N PRO A 131 -7.94 -9.72 -2.50
CA PRO A 131 -6.79 -10.60 -2.31
C PRO A 131 -6.06 -10.24 -1.03
N SER A 132 -5.88 -11.21 -0.15
CA SER A 132 -5.15 -11.00 1.08
C SER A 132 -4.61 -12.32 1.62
N ASN A 133 -3.59 -12.23 2.46
CA ASN A 133 -3.05 -13.38 3.18
C ASN A 133 -4.01 -13.91 4.26
N SER A 134 -5.27 -13.45 4.34
CA SER A 134 -6.26 -14.00 5.28
C SER A 134 -6.51 -15.48 4.98
N VAL A 135 -6.77 -15.82 3.72
CA VAL A 135 -6.98 -17.20 3.27
C VAL A 135 -5.76 -18.06 3.62
N ALA A 136 -4.55 -17.62 3.23
CA ALA A 136 -3.32 -18.36 3.51
C ALA A 136 -3.15 -18.61 5.02
N ARG A 137 -3.42 -17.62 5.87
CA ARG A 137 -3.38 -17.75 7.34
C ARG A 137 -4.37 -18.79 7.85
N THR A 138 -5.58 -18.86 7.30
CA THR A 138 -6.57 -19.88 7.66
C THR A 138 -6.07 -21.31 7.45
N TYR A 139 -5.20 -21.53 6.45
CA TYR A 139 -4.66 -22.84 6.13
C TYR A 139 -3.25 -23.09 6.71
N THR A 140 -2.61 -22.10 7.34
CA THR A 140 -1.18 -22.18 7.69
C THR A 140 -0.88 -23.30 8.68
N ASP A 141 -1.74 -23.49 9.68
CA ASP A 141 -1.54 -24.48 10.75
C ASP A 141 -2.31 -25.79 10.53
N LEU A 142 -2.89 -25.98 9.34
CA LEU A 142 -3.69 -27.16 9.02
C LEU A 142 -2.85 -28.21 8.28
N SER A 143 -3.04 -29.47 8.66
CA SER A 143 -2.52 -30.58 7.86
C SER A 143 -3.17 -30.61 6.47
N ARG A 144 -2.51 -31.26 5.51
CA ARG A 144 -3.05 -31.42 4.14
C ARG A 144 -4.47 -32.01 4.13
N ALA A 145 -4.77 -32.97 5.02
CA ALA A 145 -6.08 -33.57 5.13
C ALA A 145 -7.14 -32.56 5.59
N GLN A 146 -6.82 -31.77 6.62
CA GLN A 146 -7.70 -30.70 7.11
C GLN A 146 -7.91 -29.61 6.05
N CYS A 147 -6.87 -29.20 5.33
CA CYS A 147 -6.99 -28.26 4.21
C CYS A 147 -7.95 -28.77 3.13
N SER A 148 -7.88 -30.06 2.80
CA SER A 148 -8.77 -30.68 1.81
C SER A 148 -10.22 -30.64 2.27
N VAL A 149 -10.51 -31.10 3.49
CA VAL A 149 -11.86 -31.10 4.06
C VAL A 149 -12.42 -29.66 4.13
N LEU A 150 -11.63 -28.72 4.64
CA LEU A 150 -12.04 -27.32 4.72
C LEU A 150 -12.33 -26.72 3.34
N THR A 151 -11.50 -27.01 2.33
CA THR A 151 -11.75 -26.56 0.95
C THR A 151 -13.05 -27.14 0.39
N GLN A 152 -13.29 -28.44 0.60
CA GLN A 152 -14.51 -29.12 0.16
C GLN A 152 -15.76 -28.50 0.80
N LEU A 153 -15.74 -28.26 2.11
CA LEU A 153 -16.84 -27.61 2.84
C LEU A 153 -17.11 -26.19 2.33
N ARG A 154 -16.06 -25.37 2.17
CA ARG A 154 -16.20 -23.98 1.70
C ARG A 154 -16.71 -23.89 0.27
N THR A 155 -16.34 -24.86 -0.58
CA THR A 155 -16.75 -24.88 -1.99
C THR A 155 -18.03 -25.68 -2.28
N ALA A 156 -18.62 -26.34 -1.28
CA ALA A 156 -19.69 -27.35 -1.45
C ALA A 156 -19.30 -28.49 -2.42
N HIS A 157 -18.00 -28.78 -2.52
CA HIS A 157 -17.50 -29.98 -3.21
C HIS A 157 -17.18 -31.07 -2.19
N VAL A 158 -18.11 -31.31 -1.28
CA VAL A 158 -18.01 -32.30 -0.21
C VAL A 158 -18.94 -33.47 -0.53
N GLY A 159 -18.55 -34.69 -0.16
CA GLY A 159 -19.31 -35.93 -0.43
C GLY A 159 -20.61 -36.09 0.37
N LEU A 160 -21.43 -35.04 0.46
CA LEU A 160 -22.78 -35.10 1.00
C LEU A 160 -23.80 -35.42 -0.10
N ASN A 161 -24.97 -35.94 0.27
CA ASN A 161 -25.98 -36.41 -0.68
C ASN A 161 -26.36 -35.36 -1.72
N ALA A 162 -26.50 -34.09 -1.35
CA ALA A 162 -26.84 -33.04 -2.32
C ALA A 162 -25.77 -32.85 -3.42
N PHE A 163 -24.48 -33.03 -3.08
CA PHE A 163 -23.40 -32.98 -4.06
C PHE A 163 -23.32 -34.26 -4.90
N LEU A 164 -23.41 -35.44 -4.26
CA LEU A 164 -23.32 -36.74 -4.92
C LEU A 164 -24.50 -37.01 -5.86
N TYR A 165 -25.70 -36.54 -5.50
CA TYR A 165 -26.92 -36.66 -6.31
C TYR A 165 -26.78 -35.98 -7.68
N ARG A 166 -26.06 -34.85 -7.76
CA ARG A 166 -25.77 -34.14 -9.02
C ARG A 166 -25.00 -34.97 -10.03
N PHE A 167 -24.28 -36.00 -9.57
CA PHE A 167 -23.50 -36.92 -10.39
C PHE A 167 -24.12 -38.32 -10.44
N HIS A 168 -25.36 -38.49 -9.97
CA HIS A 168 -26.07 -39.77 -9.92
C HIS A 168 -25.36 -40.84 -9.06
N LEU A 169 -24.56 -40.42 -8.08
CA LEU A 169 -23.87 -41.31 -7.13
C LEU A 169 -24.70 -41.57 -5.85
N ALA A 170 -25.68 -40.72 -5.58
CA ALA A 170 -26.68 -40.89 -4.52
C ALA A 170 -28.09 -40.94 -5.12
N THR A 171 -29.03 -41.61 -4.46
CA THR A 171 -30.41 -41.78 -4.92
C THR A 171 -31.31 -40.58 -4.62
N SER A 172 -30.95 -39.76 -3.62
CA SER A 172 -31.65 -38.53 -3.20
C SER A 172 -30.63 -37.48 -2.74
N PRO A 173 -30.91 -36.17 -2.87
CA PRO A 173 -30.08 -35.11 -2.29
C PRO A 173 -30.30 -34.93 -0.77
N ASP A 174 -31.33 -35.53 -0.21
CA ASP A 174 -31.76 -35.30 1.17
C ASP A 174 -31.11 -36.28 2.16
N CYS A 175 -31.03 -35.86 3.42
CA CYS A 175 -30.61 -36.72 4.52
C CYS A 175 -31.67 -37.82 4.76
N PRO A 176 -31.28 -39.11 4.86
CA PRO A 176 -32.23 -40.21 5.05
C PRO A 176 -32.96 -40.18 6.41
N LEU A 177 -32.46 -39.41 7.38
CA LEU A 177 -33.03 -39.33 8.73
C LEU A 177 -34.00 -38.16 8.90
N CYS A 178 -33.63 -36.96 8.45
CA CYS A 178 -34.42 -35.75 8.65
C CYS A 178 -35.12 -35.22 7.39
N LEU A 179 -34.86 -35.79 6.21
CA LEU A 179 -35.51 -35.45 4.94
C LEU A 179 -35.30 -34.00 4.48
N VAL A 180 -34.17 -33.39 4.87
CA VAL A 180 -33.72 -32.06 4.44
C VAL A 180 -32.49 -32.21 3.55
N PRO A 181 -32.26 -31.33 2.55
CA PRO A 181 -31.06 -31.37 1.72
C PRO A 181 -29.78 -31.48 2.54
N GLU A 182 -29.00 -32.53 2.31
CA GLU A 182 -27.73 -32.74 3.00
C GLU A 182 -26.64 -31.95 2.29
N THR A 183 -26.47 -30.70 2.72
CA THR A 183 -25.58 -29.73 2.06
C THR A 183 -24.89 -28.80 3.07
N VAL A 184 -23.97 -27.98 2.56
CA VAL A 184 -23.23 -26.95 3.29
C VAL A 184 -23.30 -25.61 2.60
#